data_AF-A0A6B3FS68-F1
#
_entry.id   AF-A0A6B3FS68-F1
#
_cell.length_a   1.000
_cell.length_b   1.000
_cell.length_c   1.000
_cell.angle_alpha   90.00
_cell.angle_beta   90.00
_cell.angle_gamma   90.00
#
_symmetry.space_group_name_H-M   'P 1'
#
loop_
_entity.id
_entity.type
_entity.pdbx_description
1 polymer ?
#
loop_
_entity_poly.entity_id
_entity_poly.type
_entity_poly.pdbx_seq_one_letter_code
_entity_poly.pdbx_strand_id
1 'polypeptide(L)' 'MTETLHTSPDTAAQADRFPVKGMDAVVFAVGNAKQAAHYYSTAFGMKLVAYSGPENGSR' A
#
# COMPACT_ATOMS: atom_id res chain seq x y z
N MET A 1 7.89 43.34 8.41
CA MET A 1 7.10 42.51 9.35
C MET A 1 6.34 41.51 8.50
N THR A 2 6.91 40.32 8.29
CA THR A 2 6.30 39.25 7.49
C THR A 2 5.89 38.16 8.47
N GLU A 3 4.58 38.09 8.78
CA GLU A 3 4.01 37.01 9.57
C GLU A 3 4.03 35.71 8.76
N THR A 4 4.87 34.76 9.18
CA THR A 4 4.81 33.37 8.73
C THR A 4 3.63 32.69 9.41
N LEU A 5 2.56 32.47 8.64
CA LEU A 5 1.39 31.68 9.04
C LEU A 5 1.82 30.24 9.39
N HIS A 6 1.91 29.93 10.68
CA HIS A 6 2.08 28.57 11.18
C HIS A 6 0.73 27.84 11.05
N THR A 7 0.53 27.10 9.95
CA THR A 7 -0.60 26.19 9.85
C THR A 7 -0.28 24.94 10.68
N SER A 8 -1.09 24.66 11.70
CA SER A 8 -0.97 23.44 12.50
C SER A 8 -1.44 22.24 11.66
N PRO A 9 -0.78 21.06 11.77
CA PRO A 9 -1.10 19.90 10.94
C PRO A 9 -2.56 19.42 11.07
N ASP A 10 -3.17 19.68 12.22
CA ASP A 10 -4.57 19.35 12.52
C ASP A 10 -5.55 20.10 11.61
N THR A 11 -5.31 21.39 11.34
CA THR A 11 -6.14 22.23 10.46
C THR A 11 -6.03 21.81 9.00
N ALA A 12 -4.85 21.35 8.56
CA ALA A 12 -4.64 20.87 7.20
C ALA A 12 -5.39 19.56 6.92
N ALA A 13 -5.43 18.63 7.89
CA ALA A 13 -6.17 17.38 7.78
C ALA A 13 -7.70 17.58 7.73
N GLN A 14 -8.22 18.61 8.42
CA GLN A 14 -9.65 18.86 8.51
C GLN A 14 -10.23 19.59 7.28
N ALA A 15 -9.38 20.28 6.52
CA ALA A 15 -9.72 20.87 5.22
C ALA A 15 -9.38 19.96 4.03
N ASP A 16 -8.75 18.81 4.26
CA ASP A 16 -8.34 17.90 3.21
C ASP A 16 -9.55 17.17 2.61
N ARG A 17 -9.82 17.44 1.32
CA ARG A 17 -10.87 16.79 0.54
C ARG A 17 -10.62 15.28 0.38
N PHE A 18 -9.38 14.83 0.54
CA PHE A 18 -8.95 13.45 0.33
C PHE A 18 -7.99 13.00 1.43
N PRO A 19 -8.48 12.78 2.66
CA PRO A 19 -7.62 12.44 3.80
C PRO A 19 -6.92 11.10 3.56
N VAL A 20 -5.59 11.14 3.55
CA VAL A 20 -4.74 9.95 3.39
C VAL A 20 -4.74 9.13 4.69
N LYS A 21 -5.23 7.89 4.62
CA LYS A 21 -5.31 6.98 5.78
C LYS A 21 -4.01 6.22 6.05
N GLY A 22 -3.18 6.03 5.02
CA GLY A 22 -1.97 5.22 5.08
C GLY A 22 -1.73 4.44 3.79
N MET A 23 -0.71 3.59 3.81
CA MET A 23 -0.39 2.68 2.70
C MET A 23 -1.25 1.42 2.78
N ASP A 24 -1.88 1.03 1.67
CA ASP A 24 -2.73 -0.16 1.59
C ASP A 24 -1.93 -1.41 1.19
N ALA A 25 -1.21 -1.34 0.06
CA ALA A 25 -0.43 -2.44 -0.46
C ALA A 25 0.78 -1.98 -1.28
N VAL A 26 1.77 -2.87 -1.42
CA VAL A 26 2.86 -2.75 -2.39
C VAL A 26 2.70 -3.86 -3.43
N VAL A 27 2.67 -3.50 -4.71
CA VAL A 27 2.46 -4.44 -5.80
C VAL A 27 3.75 -4.59 -6.60
N PHE A 28 4.21 -5.83 -6.75
CA PHE A 28 5.42 -6.16 -7.48
C PHE A 28 5.07 -6.80 -8.83
N ALA A 29 5.58 -6.24 -9.92
CA ALA A 29 5.59 -6.90 -11.22
C ALA A 29 6.83 -7.80 -11.32
N VAL A 30 6.62 -9.10 -11.47
CA VAL A 30 7.69 -10.11 -11.45
C VAL A 30 7.52 -11.12 -12.59
N GLY A 31 8.61 -11.77 -12.99
CA GLY A 31 8.54 -12.81 -14.01
C GLY A 31 7.79 -14.08 -13.55
N ASN A 32 7.91 -14.45 -12.27
CA ASN A 32 7.22 -15.61 -11.69
C ASN A 32 6.62 -15.28 -10.32
N ALA A 33 5.31 -15.02 -10.29
CA ALA A 33 4.58 -14.64 -9.08
C ALA A 33 4.57 -15.73 -8.00
N LYS A 34 4.52 -17.01 -8.40
CA LYS A 34 4.48 -18.14 -7.44
C LYS A 34 5.79 -18.25 -6.66
N GLN A 35 6.92 -18.14 -7.36
CA GLN A 35 8.23 -18.18 -6.70
C GLN A 35 8.46 -16.95 -5.82
N ALA A 36 8.06 -15.76 -6.29
CA ALA A 36 8.18 -14.53 -5.51
C ALA A 36 7.33 -14.60 -4.23
N ALA A 37 6.07 -15.02 -4.31
CA ALA A 37 5.21 -15.21 -3.14
C ALA A 37 5.83 -16.17 -2.13
N HIS A 38 6.39 -17.31 -2.60
CA HIS A 38 7.09 -18.24 -1.74
C HIS A 38 8.32 -17.60 -1.07
N TYR A 39 9.15 -16.87 -1.82
CA TYR A 39 10.30 -16.16 -1.26
C TYR A 39 9.90 -15.17 -0.16
N TYR A 40 8.85 -14.37 -0.38
CA TYR A 40 8.38 -13.43 0.63
C TYR A 40 7.82 -14.12 1.88
N SER A 41 7.14 -15.26 1.69
CA SER A 41 6.68 -16.06 2.82
C SER A 41 7.83 -16.68 3.62
N THR A 42 8.86 -17.23 2.97
CA THR A 42 9.96 -17.90 3.69
C THR A 42 10.99 -16.93 4.26
N ALA A 43 11.36 -15.88 3.52
CA ALA A 43 12.40 -14.95 3.93
C ALA A 43 11.89 -13.91 4.94
N PHE A 44 10.63 -13.49 4.83
CA PHE A 44 10.06 -12.41 5.66
C PHE A 44 8.89 -12.86 6.54
N GLY A 45 8.53 -14.15 6.54
CA GLY A 45 7.44 -14.66 7.35
C GLY A 45 6.04 -14.18 6.92
N MET A 46 5.90 -13.68 5.69
CA MET A 46 4.62 -13.16 5.19
C MET A 46 3.63 -14.30 4.93
N LYS A 47 2.36 -14.12 5.30
CA LYS A 47 1.31 -15.11 5.03
C LYS A 47 0.64 -14.85 3.69
N LEU A 48 0.47 -15.89 2.88
CA LEU A 48 -0.40 -15.84 1.70
C LEU A 48 -1.86 -15.76 2.17
N VAL A 49 -2.48 -14.58 2.01
CA VAL A 49 -3.86 -14.32 2.45
C VAL A 49 -4.88 -14.33 1.31
N ALA A 50 -4.44 -14.17 0.07
CA ALA A 50 -5.29 -14.16 -1.12
C ALA A 50 -4.52 -14.63 -2.36
N TYR A 51 -5.24 -15.08 -3.38
CA TYR A 51 -4.71 -15.50 -4.67
C TYR A 51 -5.70 -15.16 -5.78
N SER A 52 -5.19 -14.72 -6.93
CA SER A 52 -5.97 -14.50 -8.15
C SER A 52 -5.19 -15.06 -9.33
N GLY A 53 -5.80 -16.02 -10.02
CA GLY A 53 -5.23 -16.67 -11.20
C GLY A 53 -6.31 -17.20 -12.13
N PRO A 54 -5.91 -17.81 -13.26
CA PRO A 54 -6.84 -18.37 -14.25
C PRO A 54 -7.87 -19.33 -13.65
N GLU A 55 -7.47 -20.12 -12.65
CA GLU A 55 -8.34 -21.03 -11.91
C GLU A 55 -9.47 -20.31 -11.13
N ASN A 56 -9.29 -19.02 -10.82
CA ASN A 56 -10.29 -18.18 -10.16
C ASN A 56 -11.04 -17.26 -11.15
N GLY A 57 -10.92 -17.50 -12.46
CA GLY A 57 -11.55 -16.68 -13.49
C GLY A 57 -10.85 -15.35 -13.77
N SER A 58 -9.64 -15.16 -13.24
CA SER A 58 -8.80 -14.01 -13.57
C SER A 58 -8.19 -14.22 -14.95
N ARG A 59 -8.58 -13.39 -15.92
CA ARG A 59 -8.21 -13.48 -17.33
C ARG A 59 -7.60 -12.16 -17.80
#